data_AF-A0A6G4ANI3-F1
#
_entry.id   AF-A0A6G4ANI3-F1
#
_cell.length_a   1.000
_cell.length_b   1.000
_cell.length_c   1.000
_cell.angle_alpha   90.00
_cell.angle_beta   90.00
_cell.angle_gamma   90.00
#
_symmetry.space_group_name_H-M   'P 1'
#
loop_
_entity.id
_entity.type
_entity.pdbx_description
1 polymer ?
#
loop_
_entity_poly.entity_id
_entity_poly.type
_entity_poly.pdbx_seq_one_letter_code
_entity_poly.pdbx_strand_id
1 'polypeptide(L)'
;MVGLRASPRWGRRVSGRLTVVTYTGRRSGRTFSTPVGYRRAADGVTIAVALPERKLWWRNFTGEGWPISLELDGSERTGHAVARVDGKGRVTISVRLDHPPATNSR
;
A
#
# COMPACT_ATOMS: atom_id res chain seq x y z
N MET A 1 17.38 6.93 2.38
CA MET A 1 17.22 6.88 3.85
C MET A 1 16.75 5.48 4.21
N VAL A 2 17.64 4.65 4.73
CA VAL A 2 17.37 3.25 5.13
C VAL A 2 16.69 3.25 6.49
N GLY A 3 15.58 2.51 6.64
CA GLY A 3 15.09 2.12 7.97
C GLY A 3 13.57 2.07 8.14
N LEU A 4 12.98 0.88 7.93
CA LEU A 4 12.51 0.06 9.07
C LEU A 4 12.23 -1.36 8.56
N ARG A 5 13.22 -2.24 8.72
CA ARG A 5 12.98 -3.69 8.74
C ARG A 5 12.06 -3.98 9.92
N ALA A 6 10.89 -4.54 9.58
CA ALA A 6 10.02 -5.37 10.43
C ALA A 6 9.93 -4.97 11.91
N SER A 7 8.99 -4.07 12.25
CA SER A 7 8.53 -3.95 13.63
C SER A 7 7.61 -5.15 13.95
N PRO A 8 7.83 -5.91 15.05
CA PRO A 8 7.09 -7.14 15.39
C PRO A 8 5.60 -6.95 15.72
N ARG A 9 5.05 -5.74 15.51
CA ARG A 9 3.68 -5.36 15.87
C ARG A 9 2.68 -5.48 14.72
N TRP A 10 3.12 -5.87 13.52
CA TRP A 10 2.26 -5.96 12.35
C TRP A 10 1.66 -7.37 12.18
N GLY A 11 0.52 -7.58 12.84
CA GLY A 11 -0.58 -8.45 12.40
C GLY A 11 -0.20 -9.78 11.77
N ARG A 12 -0.18 -10.83 12.60
CA ARG A 12 0.17 -12.23 12.31
C ARG A 12 -0.78 -12.98 11.35
N ARG A 13 -1.31 -12.35 10.28
CA ARG A 13 -2.17 -12.98 9.26
C ARG A 13 -2.09 -12.30 7.89
N VAL A 14 -0.94 -12.36 7.23
CA VAL A 14 -0.85 -12.17 5.78
C VAL A 14 -0.21 -13.42 5.19
N SER A 15 -1.02 -14.42 4.84
CA SER A 15 -0.58 -15.63 4.12
C SER A 15 -0.32 -15.35 2.63
N GLY A 16 0.06 -14.12 2.28
CA GLY A 16 0.17 -13.62 0.91
C GLY A 16 1.46 -12.82 0.71
N ARG A 17 1.73 -12.43 -0.55
CA ARG A 17 2.90 -11.61 -0.91
C ARG A 17 2.93 -10.33 -0.06
N LEU A 18 4.08 -10.04 0.54
CA LEU A 18 4.34 -8.79 1.28
C LEU A 18 5.04 -7.79 0.37
N THR A 19 4.77 -6.51 0.58
CA THR A 19 5.47 -5.38 -0.04
C THR A 19 5.61 -4.24 0.97
N VAL A 20 6.53 -3.32 0.74
CA VAL A 20 6.61 -2.06 1.48
C VAL A 20 5.86 -1.00 0.67
N VAL A 21 4.91 -0.33 1.31
CA VAL A 21 4.33 0.91 0.76
C VAL A 21 5.04 2.10 1.33
N THR A 22 5.29 3.11 0.50
CA THR A 22 5.83 4.39 0.92
C THR A 22 4.91 5.51 0.44
N TYR A 23 4.65 6.51 1.29
CA TYR A 23 3.82 7.66 0.93
C TYR A 23 4.19 8.89 1.76
N THR A 24 3.87 10.07 1.23
CA THR A 24 3.99 11.35 1.95
C THR A 24 2.65 11.68 2.60
N GLY A 25 2.62 11.88 3.91
CA GLY A 25 1.38 12.18 4.63
C GLY A 25 0.80 13.54 4.23
N ARG A 26 -0.49 13.60 3.88
CA ARG A 26 -1.14 14.82 3.38
C ARG A 26 -1.04 16.00 4.35
N ARG A 27 -1.21 15.74 5.64
CA ARG A 27 -1.20 16.78 6.69
C ARG A 27 0.20 17.12 7.17
N SER A 28 1.09 16.13 7.26
CA SER A 28 2.40 16.30 7.90
C SER A 28 3.55 16.56 6.93
N GLY A 29 3.38 16.29 5.63
CA GLY A 29 4.45 16.37 4.63
C GLY A 29 5.58 15.33 4.84
N ARG A 30 5.47 14.47 5.85
CA ARG A 30 6.50 13.47 6.17
C ARG A 30 6.29 12.20 5.37
N THR A 31 7.39 11.56 4.97
CA THR A 31 7.39 10.25 4.33
C THR A 31 7.25 9.14 5.36
N PHE A 32 6.39 8.17 5.08
CA PHE A 32 6.18 6.98 5.89
C PHE A 32 6.30 5.73 5.03
N SER A 33 6.92 4.68 5.58
CA SER A 33 6.99 3.37 4.95
C SER A 33 6.37 2.30 5.85
N THR A 34 5.63 1.36 5.28
CA THR A 34 4.90 0.33 6.03
C THR A 34 4.83 -0.97 5.26
N PRO A 35 5.20 -2.12 5.86
CA PRO A 35 4.97 -3.42 5.23
C PRO A 35 3.47 -3.74 5.21
N VAL A 36 2.98 -4.18 4.06
CA VAL A 36 1.58 -4.57 3.86
C VAL A 36 1.48 -5.87 3.06
N GLY A 37 0.39 -6.60 3.29
CA GLY A 37 -0.03 -7.65 2.39
C GLY A 37 -0.70 -7.09 1.15
N TYR A 38 -0.40 -7.67 -0.01
CA TYR A 38 -1.01 -7.25 -1.26
C TYR A 38 -1.46 -8.42 -2.13
N ARG A 39 -2.38 -8.14 -3.04
CA ARG A 39 -2.78 -9.01 -4.13
C ARG A 39 -2.63 -8.26 -5.46
N ARG A 40 -2.14 -8.93 -6.49
CA ARG A 40 -2.13 -8.38 -7.86
C ARG A 40 -3.56 -8.33 -8.40
N ALA A 41 -3.90 -7.27 -9.11
CA ALA A 41 -5.11 -7.11 -9.91
C ALA A 41 -4.73 -6.87 -11.38
N ALA A 42 -5.70 -6.89 -12.30
CA ALA A 42 -5.44 -6.71 -13.73
C ALA A 42 -4.79 -5.35 -14.06
N ASP A 43 -5.14 -4.32 -13.30
CA ASP A 43 -4.78 -2.91 -13.49
C ASP A 43 -3.89 -2.34 -12.36
N GLY A 44 -3.40 -3.19 -11.46
CA GLY A 44 -2.51 -2.77 -10.39
C GLY A 44 -2.47 -3.70 -9.18
N VAL A 45 -2.70 -3.14 -8.00
CA VAL A 45 -2.53 -3.83 -6.71
C VAL A 45 -3.68 -3.50 -5.77
N THR A 46 -4.12 -4.51 -5.01
CA THR A 46 -5.08 -4.34 -3.91
C THR A 46 -4.41 -4.65 -2.58
N ILE A 47 -4.62 -3.78 -1.59
CA ILE A 47 -4.14 -3.92 -0.22
C ILE A 47 -5.33 -3.98 0.73
N ALA A 48 -5.46 -5.07 1.48
CA ALA A 48 -6.42 -5.16 2.57
C ALA A 48 -5.79 -4.63 3.85
N VAL A 49 -6.41 -3.63 4.49
CA VAL A 49 -5.90 -3.06 5.74
C VAL A 49 -6.42 -3.88 6.90
N ALA A 50 -5.54 -4.64 7.55
CA ALA A 50 -5.91 -5.39 8.75
C ALA A 50 -6.09 -4.46 9.96
N LEU A 51 -7.19 -4.64 10.69
CA LEU A 51 -7.56 -3.85 11.87
C LEU A 51 -7.52 -2.33 11.58
N PRO A 52 -8.29 -1.84 10.59
CA PRO A 52 -8.23 -0.45 10.16
C PRO A 52 -8.57 0.55 11.26
N GLU A 53 -9.40 0.17 12.24
CA GLU A 53 -9.74 0.97 13.41
C GLU A 53 -8.53 1.28 14.32
N ARG A 54 -7.47 0.46 14.25
CA ARG A 54 -6.22 0.65 15.01
C ARG A 54 -5.13 1.39 14.24
N LYS A 55 -5.44 1.86 13.02
CA LYS A 55 -4.45 2.43 12.09
C LYS A 55 -5.02 3.70 11.47
N LEU A 56 -4.18 4.71 11.26
CA LEU A 56 -4.62 5.97 10.65
C LEU A 56 -4.05 6.19 9.24
N TRP A 57 -2.99 5.48 8.87
CA TRP A 57 -2.26 5.72 7.63
C TRP A 57 -3.13 5.58 6.37
N TRP A 58 -4.08 4.64 6.36
CA TRP A 58 -4.96 4.38 5.22
C TRP A 58 -5.86 5.58 4.87
N ARG A 59 -6.09 6.47 5.84
CA ARG A 59 -6.88 7.71 5.64
C ARG A 59 -6.19 8.70 4.72
N ASN A 60 -4.89 8.56 4.46
CA ASN A 60 -4.23 9.37 3.43
C ASN A 60 -4.78 9.07 2.03
N PHE A 61 -5.47 7.95 1.83
CA PHE A 61 -5.94 7.50 0.53
C PHE A 61 -7.46 7.62 0.36
N THR A 62 -8.18 8.24 1.29
CA THR A 62 -9.64 8.47 1.13
C THR A 62 -9.94 9.63 0.17
N GLY A 63 -11.20 9.74 -0.26
CA GLY A 63 -11.63 10.75 -1.24
C GLY A 63 -11.05 10.46 -2.61
N GLU A 64 -10.40 11.47 -3.21
CA GLU A 64 -9.76 11.37 -4.53
C GLU A 64 -8.54 10.44 -4.57
N GLY A 65 -8.05 9.96 -3.42
CA GLY A 65 -6.85 9.14 -3.32
C GLY A 65 -5.56 9.95 -3.19
N TRP A 66 -4.42 9.28 -3.13
CA TRP A 66 -3.11 9.93 -2.97
C TRP A 66 -1.97 9.11 -3.60
N PRO A 67 -0.87 9.77 -4.02
CA PRO A 67 0.30 9.06 -4.52
C PRO A 67 0.90 8.10 -3.50
N ILE A 68 1.37 6.96 -4.00
CA ILE A 68 2.01 5.91 -3.23
C ILE A 68 3.11 5.28 -4.08
N SER A 69 4.15 4.75 -3.44
CA SER A 69 5.07 3.80 -4.06
C SER A 69 5.03 2.45 -3.37
N LEU A 70 5.31 1.40 -4.13
CA LEU A 70 5.35 0.01 -3.69
C LEU A 70 6.62 -0.67 -4.18
N GLU A 71 7.25 -1.47 -3.32
CA GLU A 71 8.31 -2.38 -3.75
C GLU A 71 7.71 -3.65 -4.38
N LEU A 72 7.74 -3.74 -5.71
CA LEU A 72 7.16 -4.85 -6.47
C LEU A 72 8.22 -5.42 -7.41
N ASP A 73 8.35 -6.76 -7.43
CA ASP A 73 9.29 -7.49 -8.28
C ASP A 73 10.76 -7.01 -8.14
N GLY A 74 11.14 -6.55 -6.94
CA GLY A 74 12.49 -6.04 -6.66
C GLY A 74 12.73 -4.59 -7.10
N SER A 75 11.70 -3.86 -7.51
CA SER A 75 11.82 -2.45 -7.91
C SER A 75 10.73 -1.58 -7.28
N GLU A 76 11.04 -0.31 -7.06
CA GLU A 76 10.03 0.67 -6.63
C GLU A 76 9.10 1.01 -7.79
N ARG A 77 7.80 0.98 -7.54
CA ARG A 77 6.73 1.27 -8.50
C ARG A 77 5.82 2.32 -7.94
N THR A 78 5.62 3.41 -8.67
CA THR A 78 4.69 4.48 -8.29
C THR A 78 3.27 4.20 -8.78
N GLY A 79 2.31 4.80 -8.09
CA GLY A 79 0.92 4.75 -8.48
C GLY A 79 0.04 5.69 -7.66
N HIS A 80 -1.25 5.63 -7.96
CA HIS A 80 -2.29 6.36 -7.25
C HIS A 80 -3.17 5.41 -6.45
N ALA A 81 -3.31 5.67 -5.16
CA ALA A 81 -4.04 4.82 -4.24
C ALA A 81 -5.36 5.45 -3.77
N VAL A 82 -6.43 4.66 -3.81
CA VAL A 82 -7.77 5.04 -3.30
C VAL A 82 -8.23 3.99 -2.28
N ALA A 83 -8.55 4.45 -1.07
CA ALA A 83 -9.14 3.66 -0.01
C ALA A 83 -10.68 3.68 -0.11
N ARG A 84 -11.28 2.50 0.01
CA ARG A 84 -12.72 2.31 0.20
C ARG A 84 -12.99 1.56 1.49
N VAL A 85 -14.04 1.98 2.18
CA VAL A 85 -14.57 1.30 3.36
C VAL A 85 -15.88 0.64 2.94
N ASP A 86 -16.04 -0.66 3.20
CA ASP A 86 -17.29 -1.36 2.93
C ASP A 86 -18.30 -1.20 4.08
N GLY A 87 -19.53 -1.69 3.89
CA GLY A 87 -20.58 -1.64 4.91
C GLY A 87 -20.28 -2.43 6.20
N LYS A 88 -19.19 -3.21 6.23
CA LYS A 88 -18.72 -3.96 7.41
C LYS A 88 -17.50 -3.30 8.05
N GLY A 89 -17.10 -2.11 7.60
CA GLY A 89 -15.93 -1.38 8.10
C GLY A 89 -14.59 -1.93 7.61
N ARG A 90 -14.57 -2.86 6.63
CA ARG A 90 -13.32 -3.35 6.05
C ARG A 90 -12.76 -2.30 5.11
N VAL A 91 -11.45 -2.07 5.20
CA VAL A 91 -10.77 -1.09 4.36
C VAL A 91 -9.93 -1.80 3.30
N THR A 92 -10.18 -1.43 2.06
CA THR A 92 -9.43 -1.89 0.89
C THR A 92 -8.84 -0.69 0.18
N ILE A 93 -7.53 -0.74 -0.08
CA ILE A 93 -6.84 0.25 -0.90
C ILE A 93 -6.61 -0.37 -2.27
N SER A 94 -7.10 0.30 -3.31
CA SER A 94 -6.82 -0.03 -4.70
C SER A 94 -5.73 0.91 -5.21
N VAL A 95 -4.67 0.36 -5.77
CA VAL A 95 -3.56 1.12 -6.36
C VAL A 95 -3.55 0.90 -7.85
N ARG A 96 -3.71 1.98 -8.61
CA ARG A 96 -3.44 2.01 -10.04
C ARG A 96 -1.97 2.38 -10.24
N LEU A 97 -1.19 1.50 -10.86
CA LEU A 97 0.21 1.77 -11.14
C LEU A 97 0.34 2.74 -12.31
N ASP A 98 1.31 3.66 -12.26
CA ASP A 98 1.49 4.68 -13.31
C ASP A 98 2.00 4.07 -14.63
N HIS A 99 2.76 2.97 -14.51
CA HIS A 99 3.28 2.22 -15.64
C HIS A 99 2.95 0.73 -15.50
N PRO A 100 2.69 0.02 -16.62
CA PRO A 100 2.58 -1.43 -16.61
C PRO A 100 3.87 -2.08 -16.10
N PRO A 101 3.84 -3.33 -15.60
CA PRO A 101 5.07 -4.02 -15.21
C PRO A 101 6.08 -3.97 -16.34
N ALA A 102 7.33 -3.61 -16.02
CA ALA A 102 8.42 -3.68 -16.98
C ALA A 102 8.40 -5.10 -17.54
N THR A 103 8.13 -5.23 -18.84
CA THR A 103 8.19 -6.52 -19.51
C THR A 103 9.67 -6.86 -19.52
N ASN A 104 10.08 -7.79 -18.67
CA ASN A 104 11.47 -8.22 -18.64
C ASN A 104 11.71 -9.00 -19.94
N SER A 105 12.30 -8.35 -20.94
CA SER A 105 12.83 -9.02 -22.11
C SER A 105 13.95 -9.95 -21.63
N ARG A 106 13.73 -11.25 -21.81
CA ARG A 106 14.77 -12.28 -21.63
C ARG A 106 15.81 -12.18 -22.74
#